data_AF-A0AAV2E638-F1
#
_entry.id   AF-A0AAV2E638-F1
#
_cell.length_a   1.000
_cell.length_b   1.000
_cell.length_c   1.000
_cell.angle_alpha   90.00
_cell.angle_beta   90.00
_cell.angle_gamma   90.00
#
_symmetry.space_group_name_H-M   'P 1'
#
loop_
_entity.id
_entity.type
_entity.pdbx_description
1 polymer ?
#
loop_
_entity_poly.entity_id
_entity_poly.type
_entity_poly.pdbx_seq_one_letter_code
_entity_poly.pdbx_strand_id
1 'polypeptide(L)'
;MTRRALFSLLQSQPTRPLSRQSSLLPQSSSSHTFHPSSSLLTRLSRSYSFLRYHSHRPTSFPQPLTSPMATSAAGDNSSAVAFPLSASNVLKINKGDITKWFVDASSDAIVNPANERMLGGGGADGAIHRAAGPELREACFKVPEVSHGIRCPTGEARITPGFRLPASHVIHTVGPIYDTNNNPKASLTNAYRNSLNVARDNNIKYVAFPAISCGVYGYPFEEAADVAISTIKEFANDFKEVHFVLFSDEIYAVWVKKAKELLQE
;
A
#
# COMPACT_ATOMS: atom_id res chain seq x y z
N MET A 1 41.19 -0.84 52.78
CA MET A 1 41.66 0.54 53.00
C MET A 1 40.58 1.48 52.45
N THR A 2 39.91 2.29 53.28
CA THR A 2 40.23 3.73 53.56
C THR A 2 39.70 4.64 52.42
N ARG A 3 38.76 5.60 52.60
CA ARG A 3 37.97 6.11 53.75
C ARG A 3 36.77 6.96 53.24
N ARG A 4 35.67 7.07 54.03
CA ARG A 4 34.64 8.17 54.15
C ARG A 4 34.05 8.83 52.87
N ALA A 5 32.74 9.03 52.64
CA ALA A 5 31.49 9.13 53.42
C ALA A 5 31.16 10.49 54.10
N LEU A 6 30.11 11.17 53.59
CA LEU A 6 29.24 12.24 54.16
C LEU A 6 28.36 12.82 53.00
N PHE A 7 27.02 12.97 52.96
CA PHE A 7 25.85 12.64 53.81
C PHE A 7 25.08 13.82 54.48
N SER A 8 24.14 14.44 53.75
CA SER A 8 23.02 15.32 54.23
C SER A 8 22.08 15.65 53.04
N LEU A 9 20.74 15.66 53.04
CA LEU A 9 19.66 15.35 54.01
C LEU A 9 18.96 16.52 54.78
N LEU A 10 18.09 17.27 54.08
CA LEU A 10 16.89 18.05 54.54
C LEU A 10 15.96 18.14 53.30
N GLN A 11 14.65 17.78 53.27
CA GLN A 11 13.47 18.15 54.08
C GLN A 11 13.15 19.66 53.99
N SER A 12 11.92 20.16 53.78
CA SER A 12 10.56 19.63 54.06
C SER A 12 9.48 20.27 53.12
N GLN A 13 8.56 19.52 52.50
CA GLN A 13 7.12 19.31 52.85
C GLN A 13 6.11 20.49 52.62
N PRO A 14 4.81 20.22 52.32
CA PRO A 14 3.86 21.20 51.74
C PRO A 14 2.84 21.80 52.74
N THR A 15 2.06 22.80 52.27
CA THR A 15 0.85 23.32 52.94
C THR A 15 -0.36 23.39 51.97
N ARG A 16 -1.57 23.73 52.47
CA ARG A 16 -2.86 23.23 51.93
C ARG A 16 -3.96 24.35 51.81
N PRO A 17 -5.31 24.14 51.90
CA PRO A 17 -6.27 24.77 50.97
C PRO A 17 -7.27 25.75 51.65
N LEU A 18 -8.49 25.91 51.06
CA LEU A 18 -9.73 26.59 51.52
C LEU A 18 -10.03 27.95 50.82
N SER A 19 -11.29 28.38 50.55
CA SER A 19 -12.61 27.69 50.57
C SER A 19 -13.78 28.53 50.03
N ARG A 20 -14.81 27.86 49.45
CA ARG A 20 -16.25 28.27 49.39
C ARG A 20 -16.58 29.54 48.57
N GLN A 21 -17.84 29.88 48.20
CA GLN A 21 -19.16 29.45 48.68
C GLN A 21 -20.26 29.38 47.57
N SER A 22 -21.43 28.87 47.94
CA SER A 22 -22.58 28.38 47.15
C SER A 22 -23.65 29.39 46.69
N SER A 23 -24.36 29.08 45.58
CA SER A 23 -25.81 29.30 45.38
C SER A 23 -26.29 28.47 44.15
N LEU A 24 -27.20 27.50 44.26
CA LEU A 24 -28.69 27.51 44.31
C LEU A 24 -29.35 27.10 42.96
N LEU A 25 -30.53 26.48 43.08
CA LEU A 25 -31.35 25.79 42.06
C LEU A 25 -32.40 26.77 41.44
N PRO A 26 -33.16 26.47 40.34
CA PRO A 26 -33.91 25.22 40.15
C PRO A 26 -34.10 24.69 38.70
N GLN A 27 -35.04 23.75 38.57
CA GLN A 27 -35.31 22.88 37.41
C GLN A 27 -36.32 23.46 36.41
N SER A 28 -36.25 23.01 35.16
CA SER A 28 -37.42 22.52 34.39
C SER A 28 -36.95 21.38 33.45
N SER A 29 -37.65 20.28 33.17
CA SER A 29 -39.06 19.87 33.24
C SER A 29 -39.92 20.18 32.00
N SER A 30 -39.59 19.54 30.87
CA SER A 30 -40.44 19.49 29.67
C SER A 30 -40.48 18.06 29.07
N SER A 31 -41.30 17.20 29.66
CA SER A 31 -41.58 15.87 29.12
C SER A 31 -42.55 15.95 27.93
N HIS A 32 -42.10 15.60 26.73
CA HIS A 32 -42.97 15.35 25.59
C HIS A 32 -42.82 13.93 25.05
N THR A 33 -43.47 13.00 25.75
CA THR A 33 -43.96 11.76 25.14
C THR A 33 -45.08 12.10 24.16
N PHE A 34 -44.86 11.85 22.87
CA PHE A 34 -45.94 11.82 21.87
C PHE A 34 -46.19 10.38 21.43
N HIS A 35 -47.44 9.93 21.50
CA HIS A 35 -47.83 8.60 21.08
C HIS A 35 -47.85 8.47 19.54
N PRO A 36 -47.64 7.25 19.00
CA PRO A 36 -47.69 7.01 17.55
C PRO A 36 -49.12 7.07 17.02
N SER A 37 -49.30 7.62 15.82
CA SER A 37 -50.53 7.45 15.02
C SER A 37 -50.33 6.39 13.95
N SER A 38 -51.33 5.53 13.77
CA SER A 38 -51.34 4.42 12.80
C SER A 38 -51.90 4.81 11.43
N SER A 39 -51.72 3.91 10.44
CA SER A 39 -52.19 4.02 9.04
C SER A 39 -51.37 4.99 8.16
N LEU A 40 -51.22 4.78 6.86
CA LEU A 40 -51.99 3.92 5.94
C LEU A 40 -51.19 2.78 5.28
N LEU A 41 -51.92 1.72 4.92
CA LEU A 41 -51.47 0.63 4.06
C LEU A 41 -51.61 1.04 2.58
N THR A 42 -50.53 0.93 1.80
CA THR A 42 -50.63 0.69 0.35
C THR A 42 -49.65 -0.40 -0.07
N ARG A 43 -50.15 -1.62 -0.27
CA ARG A 43 -49.40 -2.67 -0.96
C ARG A 43 -49.34 -2.33 -2.46
N LEU A 44 -48.16 -2.40 -3.06
CA LEU A 44 -48.02 -2.50 -4.52
C LEU A 44 -47.00 -3.57 -4.90
N SER A 45 -47.39 -4.83 -4.69
CA SER A 45 -46.74 -5.98 -5.30
C SER A 45 -46.99 -5.98 -6.81
N ARG A 46 -45.95 -5.77 -7.62
CA ARG A 46 -45.98 -6.02 -9.07
C ARG A 46 -45.07 -7.19 -9.43
N SER A 47 -45.65 -8.38 -9.39
CA SER A 47 -45.08 -9.56 -10.03
C SER A 47 -45.38 -9.53 -11.53
N TYR A 48 -44.35 -9.67 -12.35
CA TYR A 48 -44.43 -10.24 -13.69
C TYR A 48 -43.42 -11.41 -13.70
N SER A 49 -43.85 -12.67 -13.71
CA SER A 49 -44.42 -13.36 -14.87
C SER A 49 -43.42 -13.35 -16.02
N PHE A 50 -42.40 -14.21 -15.95
CA PHE A 50 -42.37 -15.47 -16.71
C PHE A 50 -42.79 -15.31 -18.18
N LEU A 51 -41.80 -15.25 -19.08
CA LEU A 51 -41.94 -15.91 -20.38
C LEU A 51 -41.08 -17.18 -20.36
N ARG A 52 -41.69 -18.30 -20.72
CA ARG A 52 -40.96 -19.47 -21.20
C ARG A 52 -40.54 -19.18 -22.64
N TYR A 53 -39.32 -19.51 -23.01
CA TYR A 53 -39.00 -19.88 -24.39
C TYR A 53 -38.50 -21.33 -24.38
N HIS A 54 -38.99 -22.15 -25.31
CA HIS A 54 -38.62 -23.56 -25.38
C HIS A 54 -37.62 -23.81 -26.51
N SER A 55 -36.61 -24.62 -26.16
CA SER A 55 -35.83 -25.52 -27.01
C SER A 55 -35.96 -25.40 -28.54
N HIS A 56 -34.83 -25.14 -29.21
CA HIS A 56 -34.39 -26.01 -30.29
C HIS A 56 -32.86 -26.21 -30.22
N ARG A 57 -32.42 -27.47 -30.21
CA ARG A 57 -31.06 -27.87 -30.60
C ARG A 57 -31.11 -28.31 -32.07
N PRO A 58 -30.03 -28.08 -32.83
CA PRO A 58 -29.52 -29.07 -33.75
C PRO A 58 -28.14 -29.58 -33.30
N THR A 59 -27.84 -30.85 -33.60
CA THR A 59 -26.57 -31.51 -33.26
C THR A 59 -25.77 -31.84 -34.51
N SER A 60 -24.55 -31.34 -34.62
CA SER A 60 -23.55 -31.86 -35.57
C SER A 60 -22.13 -31.40 -35.18
N PHE A 61 -21.26 -32.34 -34.81
CA PHE A 61 -19.81 -32.17 -34.96
C PHE A 61 -19.44 -32.34 -36.44
N PRO A 62 -18.36 -31.70 -36.92
CA PRO A 62 -17.16 -32.51 -37.14
C PRO A 62 -15.83 -31.82 -36.74
N GLN A 63 -14.80 -32.65 -36.64
CA GLN A 63 -13.37 -32.31 -36.60
C GLN A 63 -12.59 -33.39 -37.40
N PRO A 64 -11.30 -33.22 -37.72
CA PRO A 64 -10.44 -32.03 -37.55
C PRO A 64 -9.86 -31.51 -38.90
N LEU A 65 -9.23 -30.33 -38.89
CA LEU A 65 -8.23 -29.97 -39.90
C LEU A 65 -7.03 -29.28 -39.23
N THR A 66 -5.84 -29.81 -39.48
CA THR A 66 -4.57 -29.35 -38.90
C THR A 66 -3.79 -28.52 -39.89
N SER A 67 -3.41 -27.30 -39.53
CA SER A 67 -2.24 -26.59 -40.09
C SER A 67 -1.71 -25.55 -39.10
N PRO A 68 -0.39 -25.49 -38.84
CA PRO A 68 0.19 -24.53 -37.91
C PRO A 68 0.57 -23.23 -38.62
N MET A 69 0.19 -22.06 -38.07
CA MET A 69 0.70 -20.77 -38.51
C MET A 69 0.87 -19.77 -37.36
N ALA A 70 1.86 -18.89 -37.52
CA ALA A 70 2.05 -17.62 -36.80
C ALA A 70 2.22 -17.67 -35.27
N THR A 71 3.35 -18.22 -34.82
CA THR A 71 4.02 -17.72 -33.60
C THR A 71 4.54 -16.29 -33.85
N SER A 72 3.73 -15.26 -33.60
CA SER A 72 4.22 -13.87 -33.62
C SER A 72 3.33 -12.90 -32.81
N ALA A 73 3.62 -12.80 -31.51
CA ALA A 73 3.30 -11.63 -30.71
C ALA A 73 4.51 -11.36 -29.79
N ALA A 74 5.51 -10.66 -30.33
CA ALA A 74 6.72 -10.32 -29.59
C ALA A 74 6.39 -9.25 -28.52
N GLY A 75 6.22 -9.69 -27.28
CA GLY A 75 6.31 -8.80 -26.12
C GLY A 75 7.76 -8.33 -25.97
N ASP A 76 7.95 -7.01 -25.95
CA ASP A 76 9.26 -6.33 -25.93
C ASP A 76 10.29 -7.00 -25.02
N ASN A 77 11.46 -7.36 -25.56
CA ASN A 77 12.53 -8.06 -24.84
C ASN A 77 13.34 -7.09 -23.97
N SER A 78 12.64 -6.40 -23.07
CA SER A 78 13.19 -5.51 -22.06
C SER A 78 13.95 -6.34 -21.01
N SER A 79 15.23 -6.57 -21.27
CA SER A 79 16.14 -7.39 -20.46
C SER A 79 16.09 -7.09 -18.95
N ALA A 80 15.41 -7.94 -18.19
CA ALA A 80 15.43 -7.90 -16.73
C ALA A 80 16.87 -8.12 -16.22
N VAL A 81 17.40 -7.17 -15.44
CA VAL A 81 18.74 -7.28 -14.84
C VAL A 81 18.62 -7.84 -13.43
N ALA A 82 19.28 -8.97 -13.18
CA ALA A 82 19.24 -9.68 -11.91
C ALA A 82 20.53 -9.47 -11.09
N PHE A 83 20.36 -9.18 -9.81
CA PHE A 83 21.42 -9.00 -8.81
C PHE A 83 21.14 -9.93 -7.62
N PRO A 84 21.86 -11.06 -7.48
CA PRO A 84 21.74 -11.93 -6.31
C PRO A 84 22.11 -11.16 -5.04
N LEU A 85 21.25 -11.18 -4.02
CA LEU A 85 21.53 -10.57 -2.71
C LEU A 85 21.92 -11.61 -1.66
N SER A 86 21.46 -12.85 -1.83
CA SER A 86 21.84 -14.01 -1.02
C SER A 86 21.70 -15.30 -1.84
N ALA A 87 21.98 -16.45 -1.23
CA ALA A 87 21.79 -17.76 -1.87
C ALA A 87 20.31 -18.09 -2.20
N SER A 88 19.35 -17.34 -1.65
CA SER A 88 17.91 -17.55 -1.85
C SER A 88 17.13 -16.27 -2.22
N ASN A 89 17.82 -15.15 -2.47
CA ASN A 89 17.20 -13.87 -2.80
C ASN A 89 17.86 -13.21 -4.02
N VAL A 90 17.03 -12.66 -4.91
CA VAL A 90 17.46 -11.86 -6.05
C VAL A 90 16.68 -10.54 -6.16
N LEU A 91 17.41 -9.45 -6.38
CA LEU A 91 16.86 -8.18 -6.82
C LEU A 91 16.80 -8.16 -8.36
N LYS A 92 15.61 -7.94 -8.93
CA LYS A 92 15.40 -7.86 -10.39
C LYS A 92 14.95 -6.45 -10.79
N ILE A 93 15.66 -5.82 -11.72
CA ILE A 93 15.32 -4.49 -12.23
C ILE A 93 14.76 -4.65 -13.65
N ASN A 94 13.53 -4.17 -13.85
CA ASN A 94 12.72 -4.41 -15.04
C ASN A 94 12.10 -3.08 -15.50
N LYS A 95 12.00 -2.84 -16.82
CA LYS A 95 11.13 -1.78 -17.35
C LYS A 95 9.71 -2.33 -17.52
N GLY A 96 8.67 -1.52 -17.23
CA GLY A 96 7.28 -1.92 -17.49
C GLY A 96 6.21 -1.22 -16.65
N ASP A 97 4.96 -1.69 -16.82
CA ASP A 97 3.78 -1.28 -16.06
C ASP A 97 3.61 -2.21 -14.84
N ILE A 98 3.78 -1.65 -13.64
CA ILE A 98 3.64 -2.38 -12.37
C ILE A 98 2.25 -3.00 -12.17
N THR A 99 1.20 -2.48 -12.81
CA THR A 99 -0.15 -3.06 -12.75
C THR A 99 -0.31 -4.38 -13.52
N LYS A 100 0.75 -4.82 -14.22
CA LYS A 100 0.83 -6.12 -14.92
C LYS A 100 1.77 -7.12 -14.23
N TRP A 101 2.50 -6.70 -13.20
CA TRP A 101 3.45 -7.56 -12.52
C TRP A 101 2.74 -8.53 -11.56
N PHE A 102 3.24 -9.77 -11.53
CA PHE A 102 2.96 -10.84 -10.57
C PHE A 102 4.05 -11.91 -10.73
N VAL A 103 4.09 -12.89 -9.83
CA VAL A 103 4.95 -14.09 -9.94
C VAL A 103 4.16 -15.37 -9.73
N ASP A 104 3.28 -15.42 -8.72
CA ASP A 104 2.49 -16.61 -8.36
C ASP A 104 1.02 -16.32 -8.02
N ALA A 105 0.60 -15.06 -8.08
CA ALA A 105 -0.75 -14.56 -7.78
C ALA A 105 -1.29 -15.01 -6.41
N SER A 106 -0.42 -15.34 -5.44
CA SER A 106 -0.83 -15.88 -4.13
C SER A 106 0.10 -15.53 -2.96
N SER A 107 1.39 -15.30 -3.20
CA SER A 107 2.36 -14.80 -2.23
C SER A 107 3.14 -13.57 -2.74
N ASP A 108 2.53 -12.80 -3.64
CA ASP A 108 3.11 -11.65 -4.32
C ASP A 108 2.38 -10.33 -4.06
N ALA A 109 3.12 -9.21 -3.98
CA ALA A 109 2.57 -7.89 -3.75
C ALA A 109 3.22 -6.81 -4.63
N ILE A 110 2.41 -5.89 -5.17
CA ILE A 110 2.91 -4.63 -5.73
C ILE A 110 2.85 -3.53 -4.67
N VAL A 111 3.80 -2.59 -4.74
CA VAL A 111 3.85 -1.44 -3.85
C VAL A 111 3.25 -0.21 -4.54
N ASN A 112 2.23 0.38 -3.92
CA ASN A 112 1.61 1.63 -4.38
C ASN A 112 2.27 2.83 -3.67
N PRO A 113 2.94 3.75 -4.41
CA PRO A 113 3.43 5.02 -3.89
C PRO A 113 2.25 6.00 -3.73
N ALA A 114 1.50 5.79 -2.66
CA ALA A 114 0.25 6.48 -2.37
C ALA A 114 0.47 7.86 -1.74
N ASN A 115 -0.61 8.62 -1.61
CA ASN A 115 -0.71 9.80 -0.75
C ASN A 115 -1.31 9.44 0.62
N GLU A 116 -1.14 10.30 1.63
CA GLU A 116 -1.49 10.00 3.04
C GLU A 116 -2.96 9.61 3.30
N ARG A 117 -3.86 10.00 2.38
CA ARG A 117 -5.28 9.67 2.43
C ARG A 117 -5.60 8.26 1.92
N MET A 118 -4.72 7.66 1.13
CA MET A 118 -4.88 6.38 0.41
C MET A 118 -6.07 6.29 -0.57
N LEU A 119 -6.80 7.37 -0.87
CA LEU A 119 -8.03 7.32 -1.68
C LEU A 119 -7.81 7.44 -3.20
N GLY A 120 -6.61 7.09 -3.68
CA GLY A 120 -6.12 7.24 -5.05
C GLY A 120 -5.58 8.64 -5.39
N GLY A 121 -5.01 8.76 -6.59
CA GLY A 121 -4.27 9.94 -7.05
C GLY A 121 -3.87 9.88 -8.53
N GLY A 122 -2.77 10.55 -8.88
CA GLY A 122 -2.16 10.53 -10.21
C GLY A 122 -1.11 9.42 -10.39
N GLY A 123 -0.39 9.43 -11.52
CA GLY A 123 0.77 8.57 -11.75
C GLY A 123 0.49 7.07 -11.52
N ALA A 124 1.42 6.40 -10.81
CA ALA A 124 1.32 4.98 -10.47
C ALA A 124 0.14 4.67 -9.53
N ASP A 125 -0.12 5.50 -8.50
CA ASP A 125 -1.28 5.36 -7.60
C ASP A 125 -2.61 5.36 -8.37
N GLY A 126 -2.78 6.31 -9.28
CA GLY A 126 -3.91 6.35 -10.19
C GLY A 126 -3.99 5.16 -11.16
N ALA A 127 -2.85 4.64 -11.64
CA ALA A 127 -2.81 3.46 -12.50
C ALA A 127 -3.23 2.19 -11.74
N ILE A 128 -2.69 2.00 -10.53
CA ILE A 128 -3.01 0.88 -9.63
C ILE A 128 -4.50 0.91 -9.27
N HIS A 129 -5.07 2.05 -8.89
CA HIS A 129 -6.51 2.16 -8.62
C HIS A 129 -7.39 1.91 -9.85
N ARG A 130 -6.98 2.32 -11.06
CA ARG A 130 -7.71 2.00 -12.30
C ARG A 130 -7.66 0.51 -12.65
N ALA A 131 -6.52 -0.14 -12.43
CA ALA A 131 -6.31 -1.55 -12.75
C ALA A 131 -6.97 -2.48 -11.73
N ALA A 132 -6.86 -2.19 -10.43
CA ALA A 132 -7.45 -2.99 -9.35
C ALA A 132 -8.98 -2.87 -9.26
N GLY A 133 -9.55 -1.75 -9.73
CA GLY A 133 -10.98 -1.47 -9.68
C GLY A 133 -11.43 -0.64 -8.47
N PRO A 134 -12.72 -0.23 -8.43
CA PRO A 134 -13.28 0.56 -7.33
C PRO A 134 -13.14 -0.12 -5.96
N GLU A 135 -13.11 -1.45 -5.93
CA GLU A 135 -12.99 -2.27 -4.72
C GLU A 135 -11.73 -1.93 -3.90
N LEU A 136 -10.61 -1.62 -4.56
CA LEU A 136 -9.38 -1.16 -3.89
C LEU A 136 -9.59 0.16 -3.15
N ARG A 137 -10.36 1.09 -3.73
CA ARG A 137 -10.64 2.39 -3.11
C ARG A 137 -11.56 2.25 -1.90
N GLU A 138 -12.50 1.31 -1.93
CA GLU A 138 -13.28 0.96 -0.75
C GLU A 138 -12.45 0.31 0.35
N ALA A 139 -11.49 -0.57 0.00
CA ALA A 139 -10.57 -1.17 0.95
C ALA A 139 -9.68 -0.12 1.61
N CYS A 140 -9.07 0.77 0.83
CA CYS A 140 -8.35 1.93 1.35
C CYS A 140 -9.19 2.78 2.30
N PHE A 141 -10.45 3.08 1.94
CA PHE A 141 -11.34 3.88 2.80
C PHE A 141 -11.61 3.23 4.16
N LYS A 142 -11.69 1.89 4.20
CA LYS A 142 -11.88 1.07 5.41
C LYS A 142 -10.62 0.96 6.29
N VAL A 143 -9.43 1.34 5.81
CA VAL A 143 -8.24 1.47 6.66
C VAL A 143 -8.47 2.60 7.66
N PRO A 144 -8.23 2.39 8.98
CA PRO A 144 -8.43 3.42 10.00
C PRO A 144 -7.58 4.67 9.76
N GLU A 145 -8.15 5.83 10.08
CA GLU A 145 -7.39 7.08 10.16
C GLU A 145 -6.59 7.13 11.48
N VAL A 146 -5.29 7.41 11.38
CA VAL A 146 -4.39 7.57 12.54
C VAL A 146 -4.35 9.02 13.03
N SER A 147 -4.70 9.96 12.16
CA SER A 147 -5.03 11.36 12.45
C SER A 147 -5.98 11.86 11.35
N HIS A 148 -6.59 13.04 11.53
CA HIS A 148 -7.69 13.49 10.67
C HIS A 148 -7.34 13.51 9.17
N GLY A 149 -8.00 12.66 8.38
CA GLY A 149 -7.78 12.50 6.95
C GLY A 149 -6.60 11.61 6.55
N ILE A 150 -5.75 11.18 7.50
CA ILE A 150 -4.50 10.43 7.27
C ILE A 150 -4.67 8.97 7.70
N ARG A 151 -4.49 8.05 6.75
CA ARG A 151 -4.51 6.58 6.97
C ARG A 151 -3.10 5.99 7.01
N CYS A 152 -2.21 6.56 6.21
CA CYS A 152 -0.82 6.17 6.10
C CYS A 152 0.05 7.43 6.12
N PRO A 153 0.71 7.77 7.25
CA PRO A 153 1.66 8.87 7.28
C PRO A 153 2.82 8.69 6.29
N THR A 154 3.51 9.77 5.97
CA THR A 154 4.78 9.73 5.24
C THR A 154 5.79 8.81 5.94
N GLY A 155 6.35 7.84 5.21
CA GLY A 155 7.27 6.80 5.70
C GLY A 155 6.59 5.53 6.24
N GLU A 156 5.26 5.49 6.35
CA GLU A 156 4.50 4.32 6.80
C GLU A 156 4.01 3.44 5.64
N ALA A 157 3.56 2.22 5.95
CA ALA A 157 2.94 1.31 4.97
C ALA A 157 1.67 0.60 5.51
N ARG A 158 0.76 0.22 4.61
CA ARG A 158 -0.52 -0.49 4.87
C ARG A 158 -0.75 -1.52 3.75
N ILE A 159 -1.50 -2.61 4.00
CA ILE A 159 -1.77 -3.65 2.98
C ILE A 159 -3.26 -3.80 2.68
N THR A 160 -3.59 -4.11 1.43
CA THR A 160 -4.92 -4.51 0.96
C THR A 160 -4.80 -5.65 -0.10
N PRO A 161 -5.90 -6.34 -0.46
CA PRO A 161 -5.89 -7.29 -1.58
C PRO A 161 -5.62 -6.64 -2.95
N GLY A 162 -5.20 -7.43 -3.93
CA GLY A 162 -4.98 -6.98 -5.32
C GLY A 162 -6.25 -6.71 -6.15
N PHE A 163 -7.38 -7.27 -5.73
CA PHE A 163 -8.68 -7.21 -6.42
C PHE A 163 -8.62 -7.71 -7.87
N ARG A 164 -8.51 -6.81 -8.84
CA ARG A 164 -8.43 -7.12 -10.29
C ARG A 164 -7.00 -7.10 -10.84
N LEU A 165 -6.01 -6.79 -10.00
CA LEU A 165 -4.58 -6.90 -10.36
C LEU A 165 -4.16 -8.37 -10.49
N PRO A 166 -3.11 -8.69 -11.26
CA PRO A 166 -2.53 -10.02 -11.29
C PRO A 166 -1.83 -10.42 -9.99
N ALA A 167 -1.21 -9.47 -9.28
CA ALA A 167 -0.60 -9.71 -7.97
C ALA A 167 -1.65 -9.79 -6.85
N SER A 168 -1.43 -10.67 -5.88
CA SER A 168 -2.41 -10.99 -4.83
C SER A 168 -2.69 -9.84 -3.85
N HIS A 169 -1.75 -8.92 -3.65
CA HIS A 169 -1.83 -7.83 -2.68
C HIS A 169 -1.29 -6.48 -3.21
N VAL A 170 -1.78 -5.38 -2.62
CA VAL A 170 -1.22 -4.03 -2.76
C VAL A 170 -0.71 -3.56 -1.40
N ILE A 171 0.56 -3.20 -1.32
CA ILE A 171 1.15 -2.53 -0.16
C ILE A 171 1.22 -1.04 -0.47
N HIS A 172 0.38 -0.25 0.18
CA HIS A 172 0.35 1.20 0.06
C HIS A 172 1.39 1.81 0.99
N THR A 173 2.28 2.64 0.47
CA THR A 173 3.31 3.35 1.24
C THR A 173 3.38 4.79 0.76
N VAL A 174 3.75 5.70 1.66
CA VAL A 174 3.82 7.13 1.33
C VAL A 174 5.27 7.59 1.37
N GLY A 175 5.86 7.84 0.21
CA GLY A 175 7.16 8.48 0.10
C GLY A 175 7.09 9.98 0.42
N PRO A 176 8.21 10.61 0.81
CA PRO A 176 8.26 12.05 1.06
C PRO A 176 8.11 12.85 -0.23
N ILE A 177 7.52 14.04 -0.12
CA ILE A 177 7.74 15.14 -1.09
C ILE A 177 9.14 15.70 -0.81
N TYR A 178 10.01 15.72 -1.81
CA TYR A 178 11.45 15.97 -1.63
C TYR A 178 11.75 17.34 -0.98
N ASP A 179 11.30 18.43 -1.61
CA ASP A 179 11.64 19.81 -1.20
C ASP A 179 10.97 20.28 0.12
N THR A 180 10.02 19.52 0.67
CA THR A 180 9.20 19.94 1.82
C THR A 180 9.25 19.00 3.02
N ASN A 181 9.92 17.86 2.91
CA ASN A 181 10.13 16.95 4.03
C ASN A 181 11.43 17.31 4.77
N ASN A 182 11.38 17.38 6.10
CA ASN A 182 12.54 17.76 6.94
C ASN A 182 13.73 16.78 6.86
N ASN A 183 13.49 15.53 6.45
CA ASN A 183 14.53 14.52 6.21
C ASN A 183 14.04 13.52 5.14
N PRO A 184 14.16 13.84 3.85
CA PRO A 184 13.59 13.03 2.79
C PRO A 184 14.30 11.66 2.70
N LYS A 185 15.61 11.58 2.98
CA LYS A 185 16.35 10.31 3.00
C LYS A 185 15.81 9.34 4.05
N ALA A 186 15.62 9.78 5.30
CA ALA A 186 15.05 8.94 6.35
C ALA A 186 13.59 8.55 6.06
N SER A 187 12.79 9.49 5.55
CA SER A 187 11.38 9.24 5.19
C SER A 187 11.24 8.22 4.05
N LEU A 188 12.08 8.31 3.02
CA LEU A 188 12.10 7.36 1.91
C LEU A 188 12.64 5.98 2.34
N THR A 189 13.69 5.95 3.16
CA THR A 189 14.21 4.71 3.78
C THR A 189 13.09 3.99 4.55
N ASN A 190 12.32 4.72 5.35
CA ASN A 190 11.19 4.16 6.09
C ASN A 190 10.07 3.67 5.16
N ALA A 191 9.74 4.40 4.08
CA ALA A 191 8.74 3.97 3.11
C ALA A 191 9.07 2.61 2.46
N TYR A 192 10.34 2.35 2.13
CA TYR A 192 10.80 1.03 1.68
C TYR A 192 10.82 0.00 2.83
N ARG A 193 11.49 0.31 3.95
CA ARG A 193 11.65 -0.60 5.10
C ARG A 193 10.32 -1.08 5.67
N ASN A 194 9.34 -0.18 5.81
CA ASN A 194 8.01 -0.51 6.32
C ASN A 194 7.17 -1.28 5.29
N SER A 195 7.35 -1.05 3.99
CA SER A 195 6.73 -1.90 2.95
C SER A 195 7.27 -3.33 3.03
N LEU A 196 8.58 -3.50 3.24
CA LEU A 196 9.24 -4.79 3.37
C LEU A 196 8.82 -5.49 4.69
N ASN A 197 8.77 -4.78 5.82
CA ASN A 197 8.20 -5.32 7.06
C ASN A 197 6.76 -5.82 6.85
N VAL A 198 5.87 -4.98 6.29
CA VAL A 198 4.48 -5.36 5.99
C VAL A 198 4.39 -6.58 5.06
N ALA A 199 5.25 -6.66 4.03
CA ALA A 199 5.30 -7.83 3.14
C ALA A 199 5.69 -9.11 3.89
N ARG A 200 6.79 -9.10 4.65
CA ARG A 200 7.28 -10.25 5.43
C ARG A 200 6.22 -10.72 6.43
N ASP A 201 5.65 -9.78 7.17
CA ASP A 201 4.72 -10.06 8.27
C ASP A 201 3.35 -10.58 7.75
N ASN A 202 3.03 -10.34 6.47
CA ASN A 202 1.90 -10.94 5.74
C ASN A 202 2.30 -12.16 4.88
N ASN A 203 3.47 -12.75 5.11
CA ASN A 203 4.02 -13.93 4.42
C ASN A 203 4.27 -13.79 2.90
N ILE A 204 4.25 -12.58 2.35
CA ILE A 204 4.61 -12.30 0.96
C ILE A 204 6.05 -12.74 0.69
N LYS A 205 6.31 -13.38 -0.46
CA LYS A 205 7.63 -13.89 -0.88
C LYS A 205 8.19 -13.19 -2.12
N TYR A 206 7.35 -12.45 -2.85
CA TYR A 206 7.72 -11.69 -4.03
C TYR A 206 7.17 -10.27 -3.91
N VAL A 207 8.00 -9.23 -4.03
CA VAL A 207 7.56 -7.83 -3.87
C VAL A 207 8.05 -6.97 -5.03
N ALA A 208 7.17 -6.18 -5.66
CA ALA A 208 7.55 -5.21 -6.69
C ALA A 208 7.35 -3.76 -6.27
N PHE A 209 8.40 -2.97 -6.42
CA PHE A 209 8.44 -1.53 -6.17
C PHE A 209 8.49 -0.73 -7.48
N PRO A 210 7.76 0.37 -7.60
CA PRO A 210 8.11 1.45 -8.52
C PRO A 210 9.18 2.34 -7.86
N ALA A 211 9.71 3.33 -8.59
CA ALA A 211 10.56 4.37 -8.01
C ALA A 211 9.69 5.30 -7.13
N ILE A 212 9.66 5.04 -5.82
CA ILE A 212 8.90 5.85 -4.84
C ILE A 212 9.42 7.29 -4.85
N SER A 213 8.50 8.27 -4.79
CA SER A 213 8.73 9.72 -4.85
C SER A 213 9.39 10.31 -6.11
N CYS A 214 9.93 9.50 -7.03
CA CYS A 214 10.53 9.94 -8.31
C CYS A 214 9.52 10.39 -9.39
N GLY A 215 8.39 10.97 -8.98
CA GLY A 215 7.36 11.51 -9.86
C GLY A 215 7.00 12.92 -9.43
N VAL A 216 5.71 13.17 -9.18
CA VAL A 216 5.18 14.48 -8.71
C VAL A 216 5.81 14.93 -7.36
N TYR A 217 6.43 14.02 -6.61
CA TYR A 217 7.10 14.29 -5.34
C TYR A 217 8.59 14.67 -5.49
N GLY A 218 9.13 14.71 -6.71
CA GLY A 218 10.39 15.39 -7.05
C GLY A 218 11.70 14.73 -6.62
N TYR A 219 11.70 13.52 -6.06
CA TYR A 219 12.92 12.92 -5.50
C TYR A 219 13.96 12.59 -6.60
N PRO A 220 15.20 13.14 -6.54
CA PRO A 220 16.26 12.88 -7.53
C PRO A 220 16.56 11.38 -7.70
N PHE A 221 16.65 10.91 -8.95
CA PHE A 221 16.69 9.47 -9.25
C PHE A 221 17.91 8.75 -8.68
N GLU A 222 19.11 9.36 -8.75
CA GLU A 222 20.35 8.77 -8.22
C GLU A 222 20.30 8.59 -6.69
N GLU A 223 19.75 9.57 -5.98
CA GLU A 223 19.60 9.53 -4.51
C GLU A 223 18.47 8.60 -4.06
N ALA A 224 17.36 8.58 -4.80
CA ALA A 224 16.26 7.66 -4.54
C ALA A 224 16.67 6.20 -4.79
N ALA A 225 17.45 5.94 -5.85
CA ALA A 225 18.00 4.62 -6.14
C ALA A 225 18.98 4.16 -5.05
N ASP A 226 19.87 5.05 -4.58
CA ASP A 226 20.79 4.80 -3.45
C ASP A 226 20.02 4.34 -2.21
N VAL A 227 19.01 5.10 -1.80
CA VAL A 227 18.15 4.76 -0.66
C VAL A 227 17.39 3.45 -0.88
N ALA A 228 16.77 3.27 -2.04
CA ALA A 228 15.90 2.14 -2.33
C ALA A 228 16.68 0.81 -2.37
N ILE A 229 17.80 0.79 -3.10
CA ILE A 229 18.63 -0.42 -3.27
C ILE A 229 19.35 -0.76 -1.96
N SER A 230 19.89 0.23 -1.24
CA SER A 230 20.51 0.01 0.07
C SER A 230 19.51 -0.54 1.08
N THR A 231 18.27 -0.02 1.11
CA THR A 231 17.24 -0.53 2.03
C THR A 231 16.83 -1.96 1.69
N ILE A 232 16.70 -2.32 0.40
CA ILE A 232 16.37 -3.71 0.00
C ILE A 232 17.51 -4.68 0.34
N LYS A 233 18.78 -4.23 0.29
CA LYS A 233 19.95 -5.01 0.71
C LYS A 233 19.87 -5.45 2.17
N GLU A 234 19.19 -4.70 3.04
CA GLU A 234 18.94 -5.09 4.45
C GLU A 234 18.01 -6.33 4.59
N PHE A 235 17.14 -6.59 3.60
CA PHE A 235 16.10 -7.63 3.63
C PHE A 235 16.43 -8.87 2.75
N ALA A 236 17.72 -9.09 2.44
CA ALA A 236 18.20 -10.12 1.53
C ALA A 236 17.91 -11.59 1.94
N ASN A 237 17.23 -11.83 3.06
CA ASN A 237 16.85 -13.17 3.54
C ASN A 237 15.34 -13.36 3.76
N ASP A 238 14.52 -12.30 3.67
CA ASP A 238 13.08 -12.36 3.96
C ASP A 238 12.21 -12.78 2.75
N PHE A 239 12.71 -12.50 1.54
CA PHE A 239 12.00 -12.69 0.27
C PHE A 239 12.76 -13.62 -0.67
N LYS A 240 12.04 -14.20 -1.65
CA LYS A 240 12.67 -14.91 -2.77
C LYS A 240 13.13 -13.94 -3.85
N GLU A 241 12.26 -13.00 -4.23
CA GLU A 241 12.57 -12.00 -5.26
C GLU A 241 12.00 -10.64 -4.84
N VAL A 242 12.82 -9.59 -4.99
CA VAL A 242 12.37 -8.20 -4.91
C VAL A 242 12.57 -7.58 -6.29
N HIS A 243 11.57 -6.85 -6.78
CA HIS A 243 11.61 -6.24 -8.10
C HIS A 243 11.58 -4.72 -7.99
N PHE A 244 12.31 -4.06 -8.89
CA PHE A 244 11.91 -2.76 -9.39
C PHE A 244 11.21 -2.92 -10.73
N VAL A 245 10.04 -2.29 -10.88
CA VAL A 245 9.28 -2.21 -12.14
C VAL A 245 9.13 -0.73 -12.48
N LEU A 246 9.92 -0.30 -13.46
CA LEU A 246 10.22 1.11 -13.72
C LEU A 246 9.64 1.53 -15.07
N PHE A 247 8.91 2.64 -15.11
CA PHE A 247 8.10 2.98 -16.29
C PHE A 247 8.88 3.64 -17.43
N SER A 248 9.95 4.39 -17.13
CA SER A 248 10.78 5.09 -18.13
C SER A 248 12.19 4.51 -18.22
N ASP A 249 12.76 4.57 -19.43
CA ASP A 249 14.14 4.15 -19.70
C ASP A 249 15.18 4.94 -18.89
N GLU A 250 14.91 6.20 -18.57
CA GLU A 250 15.79 7.06 -17.76
C GLU A 250 15.90 6.56 -16.30
N ILE A 251 14.76 6.37 -15.63
CA ILE A 251 14.73 5.85 -14.25
C ILE A 251 15.31 4.44 -14.21
N TYR A 252 14.97 3.61 -15.21
CA TYR A 252 15.52 2.27 -15.37
C TYR A 252 17.06 2.27 -15.50
N ALA A 253 17.63 3.14 -16.34
CA ALA A 253 19.08 3.25 -16.53
C ALA A 253 19.80 3.67 -15.24
N VAL A 254 19.27 4.65 -14.50
CA VAL A 254 19.81 5.09 -13.20
C VAL A 254 19.77 3.96 -12.17
N TRP A 255 18.65 3.23 -12.08
CA TRP A 255 18.53 2.09 -11.17
C TRP A 255 19.49 0.94 -11.49
N VAL A 256 19.63 0.57 -12.77
CA VAL A 256 20.59 -0.47 -13.21
C VAL A 256 22.04 -0.04 -12.97
N LYS A 257 22.37 1.25 -13.17
CA LYS A 257 23.68 1.81 -12.83
C LYS A 257 23.94 1.69 -11.31
N LYS A 258 23.05 2.24 -10.48
CA LYS A 258 23.20 2.27 -9.01
C LYS A 258 23.26 0.86 -8.41
N ALA A 259 22.52 -0.10 -8.97
CA ALA A 259 22.55 -1.48 -8.51
C ALA A 259 23.88 -2.18 -8.80
N LYS A 260 24.58 -1.84 -9.89
CA LYS A 260 25.95 -2.32 -10.11
C LYS A 260 26.90 -1.73 -9.09
N GLU A 261 26.85 -0.41 -8.88
CA GLU A 261 27.67 0.32 -7.91
C GLU A 261 27.51 -0.22 -6.48
N LEU A 262 26.29 -0.57 -6.04
CA LEU A 262 26.03 -0.99 -4.66
C LEU A 262 26.12 -2.50 -4.40
N LEU A 263 26.17 -3.36 -5.44
CA LEU A 263 26.00 -4.82 -5.33
C LEU A 263 27.03 -5.65 -6.11
N GLN A 264 27.98 -5.04 -6.81
CA GLN A 264 29.00 -5.73 -7.61
C GLN A 264 30.44 -5.27 -7.31
N GLU A 265 30.66 -4.73 -6.12
CA GLU A 265 31.98 -4.49 -5.49
C GLU A 265 32.44 -5.71 -4.67
#